data_AF-A0A2X3BFQ8-F1
#
_entry.id   AF-A0A2X3BFQ8-F1
#
_cell.length_a   1.000
_cell.length_b   1.000
_cell.length_c   1.000
_cell.angle_alpha   90.00
_cell.angle_beta   90.00
_cell.angle_gamma   90.00
#
_symmetry.space_group_name_H-M   'P 1'
#
loop_
_entity.id
_entity.type
_entity.pdbx_description
1 polymer ?
#
loop_
_entity_poly.entity_id
_entity_poly.type
_entity_poly.pdbx_seq_one_letter_code
_entity_poly.pdbx_strand_id
1 'polypeptide(L)'
;MQNPPTLALLIPCYNEEEMIEQSLATLSAKMRSLIASHKIAKDSFLCFIDDGSTDNTWEKLCALLSTKDSVSANLTPNNQNLHKQNLQNLAESSHKSTLDSPHNIAMHAKSAPPPLRF
;
A
#
# COMPACT_ATOMS: atom_id res chain seq x y z
N MET A 1 -13.51 -16.91 -14.33
CA MET A 1 -12.13 -16.97 -13.79
C MET A 1 -12.12 -16.14 -12.52
N GLN A 2 -11.56 -16.65 -11.41
CA GLN A 2 -11.45 -15.84 -10.19
C GLN A 2 -10.36 -14.79 -10.40
N ASN A 3 -10.60 -13.56 -9.92
CA ASN A 3 -9.54 -12.55 -9.88
C ASN A 3 -8.47 -13.01 -8.89
N PRO A 4 -7.17 -12.86 -9.21
CA PRO A 4 -6.11 -13.19 -8.27
C PRO A 4 -6.23 -12.27 -7.03
N PRO A 5 -5.88 -12.76 -5.84
CA PRO A 5 -5.95 -11.96 -4.62
C PRO A 5 -4.91 -10.83 -4.65
N THR A 6 -5.23 -9.69 -4.04
CA THR A 6 -4.26 -8.61 -3.80
C THR A 6 -3.37 -8.97 -2.60
N LEU A 7 -2.06 -8.84 -2.75
CA LEU A 7 -1.07 -9.07 -1.71
C LEU A 7 -0.43 -7.75 -1.27
N ALA A 8 -0.47 -7.46 0.02
CA ALA A 8 0.30 -6.40 0.65
C ALA A 8 1.38 -7.05 1.54
N LEU A 9 2.64 -6.71 1.34
CA LEU A 9 3.74 -7.17 2.20
C LEU A 9 4.30 -6.00 3.00
N LEU A 10 4.03 -6.02 4.32
CA LEU A 10 4.56 -5.05 5.28
C LEU A 10 5.87 -5.55 5.87
N ILE A 11 6.91 -4.72 5.84
CA ILE A 11 8.27 -5.10 6.21
C ILE A 11 8.76 -4.08 7.24
N PRO A 12 8.81 -4.44 8.54
CA PRO A 12 9.49 -3.62 9.53
C PRO A 12 11.00 -3.64 9.25
N CYS A 13 11.65 -2.49 9.42
CA CYS A 13 13.08 -2.30 9.20
C CYS A 13 13.68 -1.61 10.41
N TYR A 14 14.70 -2.22 11.00
CA TYR A 14 15.48 -1.64 12.09
C TYR A 14 16.96 -1.89 11.82
N ASN A 15 17.70 -0.82 11.57
CA ASN A 15 19.13 -0.85 11.28
C ASN A 15 19.53 -1.80 10.13
N GLU A 16 18.85 -1.67 8.99
CA GLU A 16 19.01 -2.49 7.79
C GLU A 16 19.82 -1.78 6.68
N GLU A 17 20.55 -0.70 6.99
CA GLU A 17 21.23 0.15 6.00
C GLU A 17 22.06 -0.65 4.98
N GLU A 18 22.80 -1.67 5.42
CA GLU A 18 23.65 -2.48 4.56
C GLU A 18 22.87 -3.39 3.60
N MET A 19 21.67 -3.84 4.00
CA MET A 19 20.92 -4.92 3.32
C MET A 19 19.66 -4.43 2.61
N ILE A 20 19.20 -3.21 2.88
CA ILE A 20 17.90 -2.72 2.44
C ILE A 20 17.76 -2.64 0.92
N GLU A 21 18.83 -2.34 0.21
CA GLU A 21 18.87 -2.30 -1.26
C GLU A 21 18.67 -3.70 -1.87
N GLN A 22 19.40 -4.69 -1.36
CA GLN A 22 19.26 -6.09 -1.80
C GLN A 22 17.87 -6.63 -1.47
N SER A 23 17.33 -6.29 -0.30
CA SER A 23 15.99 -6.67 0.13
C SER A 23 14.92 -6.11 -0.81
N LEU A 24 14.99 -4.81 -1.10
CA LEU A 24 14.09 -4.16 -2.05
C LEU A 24 14.16 -4.81 -3.44
N ALA A 25 15.36 -5.06 -3.97
CA ALA A 25 15.55 -5.67 -5.29
C ALA A 25 14.97 -7.10 -5.35
N THR A 26 15.26 -7.92 -4.33
CA THR A 26 14.83 -9.33 -4.24
C THR A 26 13.32 -9.44 -4.12
N LEU A 27 12.72 -8.67 -3.20
CA LEU A 27 11.28 -8.68 -2.98
C LEU A 27 10.53 -8.13 -4.18
N SER A 28 11.02 -7.05 -4.80
CA SER A 28 10.43 -6.49 -6.02
C SER A 28 10.44 -7.50 -7.17
N ALA A 29 11.55 -8.22 -7.37
CA ALA A 29 11.63 -9.28 -8.36
C ALA A 29 10.63 -10.41 -8.10
N LYS A 30 10.46 -10.80 -6.82
CA LYS A 30 9.48 -11.81 -6.43
C LYS A 30 8.04 -11.36 -6.69
N MET A 31 7.70 -10.12 -6.33
CA MET A 31 6.38 -9.52 -6.59
C MET A 31 6.07 -9.52 -8.09
N ARG A 32 7.02 -9.06 -8.93
CA ARG A 32 6.88 -9.08 -10.40
C ARG A 32 6.63 -10.49 -10.93
N SER A 33 7.35 -11.49 -10.43
CA SER A 33 7.16 -12.90 -10.85
C SER A 33 5.76 -13.44 -10.46
N LEU A 34 5.26 -13.10 -9.27
CA LEU A 34 3.92 -13.49 -8.83
C LEU A 34 2.81 -12.81 -9.64
N ILE A 35 2.98 -11.52 -9.97
CA ILE A 35 2.07 -10.77 -10.84
C ILE A 35 2.07 -11.37 -12.25
N ALA A 36 3.24 -11.60 -12.85
CA ALA A 36 3.37 -12.15 -14.20
C ALA A 36 2.75 -13.56 -14.31
N SER A 37 2.85 -14.37 -13.25
CA SER A 37 2.21 -15.69 -13.17
C SER A 37 0.74 -15.66 -12.76
N HIS A 38 0.11 -14.48 -12.67
CA HIS A 38 -1.30 -14.29 -12.30
C HIS A 38 -1.66 -14.92 -10.94
N LYS A 39 -0.69 -15.00 -10.02
CA LYS A 39 -0.90 -15.54 -8.66
C LYS A 39 -1.39 -14.47 -7.68
N ILE A 40 -1.07 -13.20 -7.95
CA ILE A 40 -1.52 -12.03 -7.18
C ILE A 40 -1.96 -10.93 -8.14
N ALA A 41 -2.81 -10.03 -7.67
CA ALA A 41 -3.31 -8.90 -8.45
C ALA A 41 -2.20 -7.88 -8.74
N LYS A 42 -2.33 -7.15 -9.87
CA LYS A 42 -1.34 -6.17 -10.35
C LYS A 42 -1.12 -4.97 -9.41
N ASP A 43 -2.07 -4.70 -8.53
CA ASP A 43 -2.06 -3.64 -7.54
C ASP A 43 -1.47 -4.08 -6.18
N SER A 44 -0.96 -5.31 -6.11
CA SER A 44 -0.18 -5.81 -4.98
C SER A 44 1.08 -4.96 -4.76
N PHE A 45 1.46 -4.73 -3.50
CA PHE A 45 2.47 -3.73 -3.15
C PHE A 45 3.39 -4.15 -1.99
N LEU A 46 4.55 -3.50 -1.92
CA LEU A 46 5.49 -3.59 -0.79
C LEU A 46 5.31 -2.37 0.10
N CYS A 47 5.43 -2.53 1.41
CA CYS A 47 5.46 -1.40 2.34
C CYS A 47 6.60 -1.61 3.34
N PHE A 48 7.63 -0.75 3.25
CA PHE A 48 8.73 -0.72 4.20
C PHE A 48 8.38 0.28 5.31
N ILE A 49 8.59 -0.14 6.55
CA ILE A 49 8.21 0.59 7.75
C ILE A 49 9.46 0.74 8.58
N ASP A 50 9.91 1.97 8.78
CA ASP A 50 10.98 2.20 9.73
C ASP A 50 10.49 1.93 11.16
N ASP A 51 11.14 1.01 11.85
CA ASP A 51 10.84 0.56 13.21
C ASP A 51 11.79 1.23 14.23
N GLY A 52 12.10 2.51 14.00
CA GLY A 52 12.97 3.29 14.88
C GLY A 52 14.45 3.03 14.67
N SER A 53 14.89 2.93 13.41
CA SER A 53 16.32 2.80 13.09
C SER A 53 17.12 3.98 13.64
N THR A 54 18.36 3.70 14.03
CA THR A 54 19.35 4.69 14.50
C THR A 54 20.45 4.95 13.47
N ASP A 55 20.47 4.20 12.37
CA ASP A 55 21.35 4.35 11.22
C ASP A 55 20.63 5.01 10.03
N ASN A 56 21.22 4.99 8.83
CA ASN A 56 20.65 5.65 7.65
C ASN A 56 19.62 4.78 6.89
N THR A 57 18.99 3.79 7.54
CA THR A 57 18.01 2.90 6.91
C THR A 57 16.90 3.70 6.21
N TRP A 58 16.35 4.72 6.90
CA TRP A 58 15.24 5.52 6.37
C TRP A 58 15.65 6.39 5.19
N GLU A 59 16.78 7.08 5.29
CA GLU A 59 17.34 7.91 4.23
C GLU A 59 17.63 7.08 2.98
N LYS A 60 18.19 5.88 3.17
CA LYS A 60 18.48 4.96 2.07
C LYS A 60 17.20 4.45 1.42
N LEU A 61 16.17 4.09 2.21
CA LEU A 61 14.85 3.73 1.69
C LEU A 61 14.23 4.87 0.85
N CYS A 62 14.26 6.11 1.36
CA CYS A 62 13.76 7.28 0.65
C CYS A 62 14.49 7.49 -0.68
N ALA A 63 15.82 7.36 -0.70
CA ALA A 63 16.63 7.52 -1.90
C ALA A 63 16.31 6.43 -2.94
N LEU A 64 16.23 5.17 -2.52
CA LEU A 64 15.93 4.04 -3.39
C LEU A 64 14.55 4.17 -4.05
N LEU A 65 13.52 4.52 -3.28
CA LEU A 65 12.14 4.60 -3.77
C LEU A 65 11.79 5.89 -4.53
N SER A 66 12.64 6.90 -4.44
CA SER A 66 12.54 8.07 -5.31
C SER A 66 12.86 7.73 -6.77
N THR A 67 13.58 6.63 -7.01
CA THR A 67 13.80 6.09 -8.35
C THR A 67 12.58 5.26 -8.73
N LYS A 68 11.86 5.69 -9.78
CA LYS A 68 10.58 5.09 -10.20
C LYS A 68 10.78 3.67 -10.73
N ASP A 69 10.62 2.66 -9.88
CA ASP A 69 10.49 1.27 -10.29
C ASP A 69 9.07 0.75 -10.06
N SER A 70 8.58 -0.08 -10.98
CA SER A 70 7.15 -0.34 -11.25
C SER A 70 6.35 -1.11 -10.18
N VAL A 71 6.98 -1.48 -9.06
CA VAL A 71 6.26 -2.01 -7.89
C VAL A 71 5.94 -0.84 -6.99
N SER A 72 4.65 -0.61 -6.70
CA SER A 72 4.28 0.40 -5.71
C SER A 72 4.89 -0.01 -4.37
N ALA A 73 5.95 0.68 -3.97
CA ALA A 73 6.58 0.54 -2.69
C ALA A 73 6.23 1.77 -1.87
N ASN A 74 5.50 1.55 -0.78
CA ASN A 74 5.05 2.62 0.11
C ASN A 74 6.00 2.73 1.30
N LEU A 75 6.27 3.96 1.72
CA LEU A 75 7.04 4.27 2.92
C LEU A 75 6.12 4.76 4.01
N THR A 76 6.34 4.26 5.23
CA THR A 76 5.72 4.83 6.42
C THR A 76 6.82 5.10 7.46
N PRO A 77 7.02 6.37 7.88
CA PRO A 77 7.94 6.67 8.97
C PRO A 77 7.38 6.14 10.29
N ASN A 78 8.22 6.02 11.31
CA ASN A 78 7.80 5.63 12.66
C ASN A 78 6.84 6.66 13.29
N ASN A 79 5.56 6.54 12.94
CA ASN A 79 4.45 7.23 13.57
C ASN A 79 3.28 6.24 13.63
N GLN A 80 3.10 5.63 14.80
CA GLN A 80 2.09 4.61 15.11
C GLN A 80 0.66 5.00 14.65
N ASN A 81 0.33 6.30 14.66
CA ASN A 81 -0.99 6.79 14.21
C ASN A 81 -1.09 6.87 12.68
N LEU A 82 -0.02 7.28 12.01
CA LEU A 82 0.04 7.34 10.54
C LEU A 82 0.01 5.93 9.93
N HIS A 83 0.60 4.95 10.61
CA HIS A 83 0.60 3.55 10.18
C HIS A 83 -0.82 2.97 10.05
N LYS A 84 -1.67 3.23 11.06
CA LYS A 84 -3.09 2.80 11.03
C LYS A 84 -3.88 3.49 9.92
N GLN A 85 -3.66 4.79 9.71
CA GLN A 85 -4.33 5.56 8.66
C GLN A 85 -3.90 5.11 7.26
N ASN A 86 -2.61 4.87 7.04
CA ASN A 86 -2.11 4.38 5.75
C ASN A 86 -2.68 3.00 5.42
N LEU A 87 -2.75 2.08 6.38
CA LEU A 87 -3.36 0.76 6.18
C LEU A 87 -4.85 0.84 5.84
N GLN A 88 -5.59 1.73 6.51
CA GLN A 88 -7.00 1.98 6.18
C GLN A 88 -7.16 2.55 4.78
N ASN A 89 -6.38 3.58 4.43
CA ASN A 89 -6.43 4.20 3.10
C ASN A 89 -6.07 3.21 1.99
N LEU A 90 -5.07 2.34 2.20
CA LEU A 90 -4.69 1.30 1.25
C LEU A 90 -5.81 0.25 1.07
N ALA A 91 -6.43 -0.20 2.16
CA ALA A 91 -7.56 -1.12 2.12
C ALA A 91 -8.79 -0.52 1.42
N GLU A 92 -9.10 0.76 1.67
CA GLU A 92 -10.22 1.47 1.04
C GLU A 92 -9.97 1.75 -0.45
N SER A 93 -8.72 2.00 -0.84
CA SER A 93 -8.33 2.23 -2.24
C SER A 93 -8.54 0.98 -3.11
N SER A 94 -8.31 -0.22 -2.57
CA SER A 94 -8.56 -1.49 -3.26
C SER A 94 -10.05 -1.81 -3.45
N HIS A 95 -10.96 -1.17 -2.70
CA HIS A 95 -12.41 -1.39 -2.80
C HIS A 95 -13.14 -0.41 -3.74
N LYS A 96 -12.49 0.66 -4.21
CA LYS A 96 -13.17 1.72 -4.97
C LYS A 96 -13.23 1.51 -6.50
N SER A 97 -12.69 0.41 -7.03
CA SER A 97 -12.67 0.16 -8.49
C SER A 97 -13.86 -0.65 -9.04
N THR A 98 -15.00 -0.74 -8.34
CA THR A 98 -16.19 -1.49 -8.83
C THR A 98 -17.49 -0.69 -8.88
N LEU A 99 -17.46 0.63 -8.68
CA LEU A 99 -18.67 1.47 -8.76
C LEU A 99 -18.43 2.68 -9.67
N ASP A 100 -18.21 2.42 -10.96
CA ASP A 100 -18.44 3.41 -12.02
C ASP A 100 -18.77 2.67 -13.33
N SER A 101 -19.98 2.13 -13.41
CA SER A 101 -20.64 1.84 -14.68
C SER A 101 -21.87 2.76 -14.78
N PRO A 102 -21.99 3.61 -15.81
CA PRO A 102 -22.98 4.68 -15.87
C PRO A 102 -24.39 4.20 -16.26
N HIS A 103 -24.85 3.07 -15.73
CA HIS A 103 -26.21 2.57 -15.93
C HIS A 103 -26.91 2.27 -14.60
N ASN A 104 -27.25 3.34 -13.88
CA ASN A 104 -28.47 3.40 -13.08
C ASN A 104 -28.78 4.85 -12.69
N ILE A 105 -29.49 5.54 -13.57
CA ILE A 105 -30.26 6.73 -13.22
C ILE A 105 -31.61 6.24 -12.70
N ALA A 106 -31.85 6.30 -11.40
CA ALA A 106 -33.20 6.46 -10.84
C ALA A 106 -33.17 6.85 -9.36
N MET A 107 -33.52 8.12 -9.11
CA MET A 107 -34.45 8.60 -8.07
C MET A 107 -34.33 8.03 -6.63
N HIS A 108 -33.97 8.88 -5.65
CA HIS A 108 -34.94 9.52 -4.73
C HIS A 108 -34.27 10.39 -3.65
N ALA A 109 -34.72 11.65 -3.62
CA ALA A 109 -34.94 12.58 -2.51
C ALA A 109 -34.02 12.65 -1.26
N LYS A 110 -33.56 13.89 -1.03
CA LYS A 110 -33.07 14.52 0.20
C LYS A 110 -33.79 14.09 1.49
N SER A 111 -33.02 13.84 2.55
CA SER A 111 -33.34 14.33 3.90
C SER A 111 -32.05 14.57 4.70
N ALA A 112 -31.98 15.68 5.43
CA ALA A 112 -30.81 16.06 6.24
C ALA A 112 -30.66 15.17 7.48
N PRO A 113 -29.44 14.90 7.96
CA PRO A 113 -29.24 14.13 9.19
C PRO A 113 -29.71 14.93 10.43
N PRO A 114 -30.32 14.30 11.44
CA PRO A 114 -30.70 14.97 12.68
C PRO A 114 -29.46 15.37 13.49
N PRO A 115 -29.55 16.38 14.37
CA PRO A 115 -28.40 16.82 15.16
C PRO A 115 -27.98 15.73 16.16
N LEU A 116 -26.67 15.50 16.24
CA LEU A 116 -26.06 14.62 17.23
C LEU A 116 -26.23 15.24 18.63
N ARG A 117 -26.90 14.52 19.53
CA ARG A 117 -26.85 14.78 20.97
C ARG A 117 -25.53 14.23 21.52
N PHE A 118 -24.72 15.13 22.07
CA PHE A 118 -23.89 14.90 23.26
C PHE A 118 -23.98 16.15 24.13
#